data_AF-A0A7X6TDN3-F1
#
_entry.id   AF-A0A7X6TDN3-F1
#
_cell.length_a   1.000
_cell.length_b   1.000
_cell.length_c   1.000
_cell.angle_alpha   90.00
_cell.angle_beta   90.00
_cell.angle_gamma   90.00
#
_symmetry.space_group_name_H-M   'P 1'
#
loop_
_entity.id
_entity.type
_entity.pdbx_description
1 polymer ?
#
loop_
_entity_poly.entity_id
_entity_poly.type
_entity_poly.pdbx_seq_one_letter_code
_entity_poly.pdbx_strand_id
1 'polypeptide(L)'
;NKPRKWYGFSLDITVDWFTTLLIGAGYAIYTQGFVKFFGVAFVVMYGWAMITALMRYKVTDQYAIDTGIFGPTEVRIVISLILLAEIFIKDSIIYTGALACLVLLVVNVISTVELLILADKRDKDEKEIKKNQAPVPKQELNL
;
A
#
# COMPACT_ATOMS: atom_id res chain seq x y z
N ASN A 1 17.12 21.41 -13.10
CA ASN A 1 16.98 20.17 -12.31
C ASN A 1 15.52 19.70 -12.41
N LYS A 2 15.18 18.80 -13.35
CA LYS A 2 13.80 18.31 -13.51
C LYS A 2 13.55 17.16 -12.51
N PRO A 3 12.44 17.14 -11.77
CA PRO A 3 12.16 16.06 -10.82
C PRO A 3 12.07 14.71 -11.53
N ARG A 4 12.92 13.77 -11.13
CA ARG A 4 12.96 12.41 -11.68
C ARG A 4 11.89 11.56 -11.00
N LYS A 5 10.64 11.69 -11.46
CA LYS A 5 9.47 11.00 -10.89
C LYS A 5 9.70 9.50 -10.67
N TRP A 6 10.20 8.79 -11.69
CA TRP A 6 10.43 7.34 -11.63
C TRP A 6 11.60 6.94 -10.73
N TYR A 7 12.69 7.71 -10.76
CA TYR A 7 13.86 7.44 -9.92
C TYR A 7 13.53 7.62 -8.43
N GLY A 8 12.85 8.73 -8.09
CA GLY A 8 12.41 8.98 -6.73
C GLY A 8 11.46 7.91 -6.23
N PHE A 9 10.47 7.52 -7.05
CA PHE A 9 9.51 6.47 -6.70
C PHE A 9 10.17 5.11 -6.42
N SER A 10 11.04 4.66 -7.31
CA SER A 10 11.72 3.38 -7.14
C SER A 10 12.65 3.38 -5.91
N LEU A 11 13.31 4.51 -5.65
CA LEU A 11 14.16 4.66 -4.47
C LEU A 11 13.33 4.66 -3.18
N ASP A 12 12.21 5.39 -3.15
CA ASP A 12 11.29 5.49 -2.00
C ASP A 12 10.79 4.10 -1.58
N ILE A 13 10.24 3.33 -2.52
CA ILE A 13 9.77 1.96 -2.25
C ILE A 13 10.90 1.05 -1.74
N THR A 14 12.09 1.15 -2.36
CA THR A 14 13.21 0.28 -2.00
C THR A 14 13.71 0.58 -0.57
N VAL A 15 13.81 1.87 -0.22
CA VAL A 15 14.22 2.31 1.10
C VAL A 15 13.15 1.99 2.13
N ASP A 16 11.86 2.16 1.82
CA ASP A 16 10.74 1.80 2.69
C ASP A 16 10.72 0.30 3.00
N TRP A 17 10.96 -0.55 2.00
CA TRP A 17 11.05 -1.99 2.21
C TRP A 17 12.21 -2.37 3.14
N PHE A 18 13.40 -1.80 2.88
CA PHE A 18 14.59 -2.11 3.67
C PHE A 18 14.46 -1.61 5.11
N THR A 19 13.96 -0.39 5.30
CA THR A 19 13.73 0.19 6.63
C THR A 19 12.70 -0.60 7.42
N THR A 20 11.60 -1.02 6.77
CA THR A 20 10.58 -1.88 7.41
C THR A 20 11.16 -3.21 7.86
N LEU A 21 12.01 -3.83 7.03
CA LEU A 21 12.69 -5.07 7.38
C LEU A 21 13.61 -4.89 8.61
N LEU A 22 14.35 -3.78 8.68
CA LEU A 22 15.18 -3.45 9.84
C LEU A 22 14.35 -3.20 11.11
N ILE A 23 13.21 -2.51 10.99
CA ILE A 23 12.29 -2.27 12.12
C ILE A 23 11.76 -3.61 12.64
N GLY A 24 11.27 -4.48 11.76
CA GLY A 24 10.76 -5.80 12.16
C GLY A 24 11.82 -6.69 12.78
N ALA A 25 13.04 -6.71 12.22
CA ALA A 25 14.17 -7.43 12.79
C ALA A 25 14.58 -6.86 14.15
N GLY A 26 14.66 -5.54 14.29
CA GLY A 26 14.94 -4.85 15.54
C GLY A 26 13.90 -5.18 16.61
N TYR A 27 12.62 -5.17 16.26
CA TYR A 27 11.53 -5.56 17.15
C TYR A 27 11.66 -7.01 17.63
N ALA A 28 11.99 -7.94 16.73
CA ALA A 28 12.17 -9.35 17.07
C ALA A 28 13.40 -9.62 17.95
N ILE A 29 14.45 -8.80 17.84
CA ILE A 29 15.64 -8.85 18.71
C ILE A 29 15.32 -8.22 20.08
N TYR A 30 14.60 -7.11 20.10
CA TYR A 30 14.28 -6.34 21.30
C TYR A 30 13.26 -7.03 22.21
N THR A 31 12.21 -7.61 21.62
CA THR A 31 11.13 -8.25 22.38
C THR A 31 11.46 -9.71 22.71
N GLN A 32 10.86 -10.25 23.78
CA GLN A 32 11.04 -11.65 24.18
C GLN A 32 9.73 -12.45 24.08
N GLY A 33 9.84 -13.78 23.94
CA GLY A 33 8.69 -14.68 23.87
C GLY A 33 7.90 -14.59 22.55
N PHE A 34 6.59 -14.86 22.61
CA PHE A 34 5.70 -14.93 21.45
C PHE A 34 5.50 -13.57 20.76
N VAL A 35 5.75 -12.48 21.48
CA VAL A 35 5.61 -11.10 20.99
C VAL A 35 6.53 -10.83 19.78
N LYS A 36 7.67 -11.53 19.67
CA LYS A 36 8.60 -11.42 18.53
C LYS A 36 7.93 -11.61 17.17
N PHE A 37 6.89 -12.45 17.11
CA PHE A 37 6.17 -12.71 15.87
C PHE A 37 5.38 -11.49 15.38
N PHE A 38 5.06 -10.52 16.24
CA PHE A 38 4.44 -9.27 15.79
C PHE A 38 5.38 -8.45 14.91
N GLY A 39 6.69 -8.47 15.15
CA GLY A 39 7.66 -7.82 14.27
C GLY A 39 7.65 -8.43 12.86
N VAL A 40 7.54 -9.76 12.77
CA VAL A 40 7.41 -10.46 11.48
C VAL A 40 6.06 -10.17 10.82
N ALA A 41 4.97 -10.24 11.60
CA ALA A 41 3.63 -9.95 11.11
C ALA A 41 3.53 -8.51 10.57
N PHE A 42 4.16 -7.55 11.23
CA PHE A 42 4.25 -6.16 10.78
C PHE A 42 4.92 -6.05 9.40
N VAL A 43 6.08 -6.69 9.21
CA VAL A 43 6.78 -6.69 7.91
C VAL A 43 5.91 -7.29 6.80
N VAL A 44 5.24 -8.41 7.08
CA VAL A 44 4.34 -9.07 6.11
C VAL A 44 3.15 -8.17 5.76
N MET A 45 2.51 -7.56 6.75
CA MET A 45 1.37 -6.67 6.54
C MET A 45 1.77 -5.40 5.79
N TYR A 46 2.93 -4.82 6.10
CA TYR A 46 3.44 -3.67 5.35
C TYR A 46 3.78 -4.04 3.90
N GLY A 47 4.37 -5.22 3.68
CA GLY A 47 4.61 -5.75 2.34
C GLY A 47 3.31 -5.90 1.53
N TRP A 48 2.24 -6.42 2.14
CA TRP A 48 0.92 -6.47 1.51
C TRP A 48 0.41 -5.05 1.16
N ALA A 49 0.52 -4.09 2.08
CA ALA A 49 0.11 -2.70 1.83
C ALA A 49 0.83 -2.13 0.59
N MET A 50 2.15 -2.31 0.50
CA MET A 50 2.95 -1.86 -0.63
C MET A 50 2.56 -2.53 -1.95
N ILE A 51 2.34 -3.85 -1.96
CA ILE A 51 1.88 -4.57 -3.16
C ILE A 51 0.54 -4.03 -3.63
N THR A 52 -0.39 -3.81 -2.70
CA THR A 52 -1.73 -3.27 -3.01
C THR A 52 -1.62 -1.86 -3.59
N ALA A 53 -0.75 -1.01 -3.04
CA ALA A 53 -0.49 0.33 -3.55
C ALA A 53 0.12 0.30 -4.97
N LEU A 54 1.09 -0.58 -5.21
CA LEU A 54 1.70 -0.78 -6.54
C LEU A 54 0.68 -1.27 -7.58
N MET A 55 -0.16 -2.23 -7.19
CA MET A 55 -1.22 -2.75 -8.06
C MET A 55 -2.28 -1.68 -8.34
N ARG A 56 -2.68 -0.90 -7.33
CA ARG A 56 -3.61 0.23 -7.50
C ARG A 56 -3.05 1.26 -8.47
N TYR A 57 -1.77 1.60 -8.33
CA TYR A 57 -1.10 2.49 -9.26
C TYR A 57 -1.13 1.96 -10.70
N LYS A 58 -0.83 0.66 -10.88
CA LYS A 58 -0.85 0.00 -12.19
C LYS A 58 -2.26 -0.08 -12.82
N VAL A 59 -3.28 -0.35 -12.02
CA VAL A 59 -4.68 -0.50 -12.48
C VAL A 59 -5.31 0.85 -12.84
N THR A 60 -5.03 1.87 -12.05
CA THR A 60 -5.67 3.19 -12.23
C THR A 60 -4.94 4.04 -13.27
N ASP A 61 -3.65 3.74 -13.52
CA ASP A 61 -2.70 4.57 -14.29
C ASP A 61 -2.60 6.03 -13.78
N GLN A 62 -3.23 6.30 -12.64
CA GLN A 62 -3.25 7.57 -11.95
C GLN A 62 -2.39 7.43 -10.70
N TYR A 63 -1.37 8.27 -10.68
CA TYR A 63 -0.58 8.53 -9.51
C TYR A 63 -1.42 9.39 -8.57
N ALA A 64 -2.27 8.76 -7.75
CA ALA A 64 -2.99 9.44 -6.69
C ALA A 64 -2.03 9.76 -5.54
N ILE A 65 -1.13 10.72 -5.74
CA ILE A 65 -0.46 11.40 -4.63
C ILE A 65 -1.42 12.37 -3.92
N ASP A 66 -2.60 12.68 -4.49
CA ASP A 66 -3.45 13.80 -4.01
C ASP A 66 -4.96 13.53 -3.89
N THR A 67 -5.43 12.29 -3.62
CA THR A 67 -6.88 12.05 -3.41
C THR A 67 -7.25 11.30 -2.13
N GLY A 68 -6.54 11.57 -1.02
CA GLY A 68 -6.91 11.05 0.29
C GLY A 68 -6.62 12.03 1.43
N ILE A 69 -7.48 12.00 2.45
CA ILE A 69 -7.43 12.79 3.71
C ILE A 69 -6.18 12.46 4.58
N PHE A 70 -5.33 11.53 4.14
CA PHE A 70 -4.12 11.08 4.84
C PHE A 70 -2.93 11.05 3.88
N GLY A 71 -2.28 12.20 3.71
CA GLY A 71 -1.05 12.33 2.97
C GLY A 71 0.17 11.73 3.70
N PRO A 72 1.28 11.44 2.98
CA PRO A 72 2.51 10.89 3.55
C PRO A 72 3.08 11.73 4.71
N THR A 73 2.84 13.04 4.69
CA THR A 73 3.28 13.99 5.71
C THR A 73 2.50 13.91 7.02
N GLU A 74 1.18 13.69 6.96
CA GLU A 74 0.32 13.63 8.15
C GLU A 74 0.57 12.33 8.91
N VAL A 75 0.76 11.24 8.18
CA VAL A 75 1.10 9.92 8.74
C VAL A 75 2.44 9.98 9.49
N ARG A 76 3.45 10.69 8.96
CA ARG A 76 4.76 10.86 9.62
C ARG A 76 4.69 11.65 10.93
N ILE A 77 3.82 12.65 11.01
CA ILE A 77 3.58 13.44 12.25
C ILE A 77 2.90 12.57 13.32
N VAL A 78 1.90 11.79 12.92
CA VAL A 78 1.19 10.88 13.83
C VAL A 78 2.14 9.82 14.40
N ILE A 79 2.98 9.20 13.56
CA ILE A 79 3.97 8.21 14.01
C ILE A 79 4.97 8.83 15.01
N SER A 80 5.43 10.05 14.73
CA SER A 80 6.37 10.75 15.62
C SER A 80 5.76 11.06 16.99
N LEU A 81 4.48 11.42 17.05
CA LEU A 81 3.75 11.62 18.30
C LEU A 81 3.56 10.31 19.09
N ILE A 82 3.28 9.20 18.39
CA ILE A 82 3.15 7.87 19.02
C ILE A 82 4.49 7.44 19.64
N LEU A 83 5.61 7.66 18.95
CA LEU A 83 6.95 7.34 19.46
C LEU A 83 7.35 8.23 20.65
N LEU A 84 6.97 9.51 20.66
CA LEU A 84 7.20 10.40 21.81
C LEU A 84 6.36 9.99 23.03
N ALA A 85 5.13 9.52 22.82
CA ALA A 85 4.27 9.02 23.89
C ALA A 85 4.83 7.76 24.55
N GLU A 86 5.65 6.98 23.83
CA GLU A 86 6.30 5.76 24.30
C GLU A 86 7.28 6.01 25.46
N ILE A 87 7.94 7.18 25.49
CA ILE A 87 8.90 7.56 26.54
C ILE A 87 8.24 7.53 27.93
N PHE A 88 6.93 7.71 28.01
CA PHE A 88 6.20 7.82 29.28
C PHE A 88 5.63 6.48 29.78
N ILE A 89 5.59 5.41 28.97
CA ILE A 89 4.95 4.13 29.34
C ILE A 89 5.86 2.95 28.98
N LYS A 90 6.46 2.32 30.00
CA LYS A 90 7.27 1.09 29.82
C LYS A 90 6.42 -0.06 29.24
N ASP A 91 7.03 -0.89 28.39
CA ASP A 91 6.42 -2.00 27.64
C ASP A 91 5.31 -1.62 26.64
N SER A 92 5.10 -0.32 26.38
CA SER A 92 4.14 0.17 25.40
C SER A 92 4.37 -0.39 23.98
N ILE A 93 5.63 -0.66 23.59
CA ILE A 93 6.03 -1.29 22.31
C ILE A 93 5.28 -2.58 22.02
N ILE A 94 4.97 -3.36 23.06
CA ILE A 94 4.30 -4.66 22.90
C ILE A 94 2.83 -4.43 22.50
N TYR A 95 2.14 -3.58 23.24
CA TYR A 95 0.72 -3.26 23.01
C TYR A 95 0.52 -2.45 21.72
N THR A 96 1.38 -1.47 21.47
CA THR A 96 1.35 -0.65 20.25
C THR A 96 1.72 -1.47 19.02
N GLY A 97 2.68 -2.40 19.10
CA GLY A 97 3.02 -3.32 18.01
C GLY A 97 1.87 -4.26 17.63
N ALA A 98 1.18 -4.83 18.63
CA ALA A 98 0.00 -5.66 18.41
C ALA A 98 -1.16 -4.84 17.80
N LEU A 99 -1.41 -3.64 18.33
CA LEU A 99 -2.43 -2.73 17.81
C LEU A 99 -2.12 -2.30 16.38
N ALA A 100 -0.87 -1.96 16.07
CA ALA A 100 -0.43 -1.58 14.72
C ALA A 100 -0.64 -2.72 13.73
N CYS A 101 -0.31 -3.96 14.11
CA CYS A 101 -0.59 -5.14 13.28
C CYS A 101 -2.09 -5.32 13.01
N LEU A 102 -2.94 -5.12 14.02
CA LEU A 102 -4.40 -5.22 13.87
C LEU A 102 -4.96 -4.14 12.94
N VAL A 103 -4.53 -2.89 13.13
CA VAL A 103 -4.94 -1.77 12.28
C VAL A 103 -4.49 -2.00 10.84
N LEU A 104 -3.23 -2.39 10.62
CA LEU A 104 -2.71 -2.72 9.30
C LEU A 104 -3.48 -3.84 8.63
N LEU A 105 -3.86 -4.88 9.37
CA LEU A 105 -4.67 -5.97 8.83
C LEU A 105 -6.01 -5.46 8.29
N VAL A 106 -6.73 -4.64 9.08
CA VAL A 106 -8.01 -4.05 8.66
C VAL A 106 -7.84 -3.18 7.43
N VAL A 107 -6.83 -2.29 7.43
CA VAL A 107 -6.52 -1.40 6.32
C VAL A 107 -6.18 -2.19 5.05
N ASN A 108 -5.39 -3.26 5.16
CA ASN A 108 -5.03 -4.12 4.02
C ASN A 108 -6.25 -4.82 3.41
N VAL A 109 -7.16 -5.32 4.24
CA VAL A 109 -8.40 -5.96 3.76
C VAL A 109 -9.25 -4.94 3.00
N ILE A 110 -9.50 -3.76 3.58
CA ILE A 110 -10.27 -2.69 2.92
C ILE A 110 -9.60 -2.28 1.61
N SER A 111 -8.30 -2.02 1.65
CA SER A 111 -7.51 -1.58 0.48
C SER A 111 -7.54 -2.60 -0.65
N THR A 112 -7.56 -3.89 -0.32
CA THR A 112 -7.64 -4.99 -1.30
C THR A 112 -9.03 -5.05 -1.92
N VAL A 113 -10.09 -4.95 -1.13
CA VAL A 113 -11.48 -4.94 -1.65
C VAL A 113 -11.70 -3.77 -2.59
N GLU A 114 -11.29 -2.56 -2.20
CA GLU A 114 -11.35 -1.39 -3.07
C GLU A 114 -10.56 -1.57 -4.37
N LEU A 115 -9.36 -2.15 -4.29
CA LEU A 115 -8.55 -2.44 -5.47
C LEU A 115 -9.28 -3.39 -6.43
N LEU A 116 -9.93 -4.44 -5.91
CA LEU A 116 -10.68 -5.39 -6.72
C LEU A 116 -11.89 -4.72 -7.41
N ILE A 117 -12.62 -3.86 -6.70
CA ILE A 117 -13.72 -3.10 -7.27
C ILE A 117 -13.22 -2.17 -8.39
N LEU A 118 -12.08 -1.50 -8.16
CA LEU A 118 -11.49 -0.60 -9.14
C LEU A 118 -10.99 -1.35 -10.39
N ALA A 119 -10.39 -2.53 -10.18
CA ALA A 119 -9.96 -3.40 -11.27
C ALA A 119 -11.15 -3.91 -12.11
N ASP A 120 -12.24 -4.36 -11.47
CA ASP A 120 -13.45 -4.80 -12.18
C ASP A 120 -14.07 -3.66 -13.01
N LYS A 121 -14.07 -2.44 -12.46
CA LYS A 121 -14.51 -1.25 -13.22
C LYS A 121 -13.63 -1.02 -14.45
N ARG A 122 -12.31 -1.07 -14.28
CA ARG A 122 -11.35 -0.87 -15.38
C ARG A 122 -11.51 -1.93 -16.47
N ASP A 123 -11.67 -3.19 -16.10
CA ASP A 123 -11.89 -4.30 -17.04
C ASP A 123 -13.19 -4.13 -17.85
N LYS A 124 -14.25 -3.62 -17.23
CA LYS A 124 -15.51 -3.29 -17.92
C LYS A 124 -15.32 -2.15 -18.91
N ASP A 125 -14.66 -1.07 -18.50
CA ASP A 125 -14.39 0.08 -19.36
C ASP A 125 -13.57 -0.33 -20.60
N GLU A 126 -12.54 -1.17 -20.43
CA GLU A 126 -11.73 -1.66 -21.55
C GLU A 126 -12.51 -2.59 -22.50
N LYS A 127 -13.46 -3.39 -21.98
CA LYS A 127 -14.34 -4.24 -22.82
C LYS A 127 -15.31 -3.40 -23.64
N GLU A 128 -15.91 -2.36 -23.07
CA GLU A 128 -16.81 -1.45 -23.80
C GLU A 128 -16.06 -0.67 -24.89
N ILE A 129 -14.84 -0.21 -24.63
CA ILE A 129 -13.98 0.43 -25.64
C ILE A 129 -13.70 -0.53 -26.80
N LYS A 130 -13.32 -1.78 -26.52
CA LYS A 130 -13.07 -2.80 -27.56
C LYS A 130 -14.31 -3.13 -28.39
N LYS A 131 -15.49 -3.17 -27.76
CA LYS A 131 -16.77 -3.40 -28.45
C LYS A 131 -17.13 -2.24 -29.39
N ASN A 132 -16.86 -1.00 -28.98
CA ASN A 132 -17.11 0.20 -29.77
C ASN A 132 -16.06 0.45 -30.88
N GLN A 133 -14.90 -0.22 -30.82
CA GLN A 133 -13.85 -0.17 -31.85
C GLN A 133 -13.85 -1.38 -32.80
N ALA A 134 -14.77 -2.33 -32.64
CA ALA A 134 -14.90 -3.44 -33.58
C ALA A 134 -15.31 -2.91 -34.97
N PRO A 135 -14.60 -3.25 -36.05
CA PRO A 135 -14.94 -2.77 -37.38
C PRO A 135 -16.33 -3.27 -37.79
N VAL A 136 -17.11 -2.37 -38.40
CA VAL A 136 -18.43 -2.68 -38.99
C VAL A 136 -18.29 -3.94 -39.86
N PRO A 137 -19.14 -4.97 -39.69
CA PRO A 137 -19.10 -6.15 -40.53
C PRO A 137 -19.21 -5.68 -41.98
N LYS A 138 -18.25 -6.06 -42.83
CA LYS A 138 -18.35 -5.85 -44.27
C LYS A 138 -19.59 -6.60 -44.75
N GLN A 139 -20.73 -5.92 -44.81
CA GLN A 139 -21.89 -6.41 -45.55
C GLN A 139 -21.41 -6.67 -46.97
N GLU A 140 -21.65 -7.89 -47.42
CA GLU A 140 -21.27 -8.40 -48.72
C GLU A 140 -21.68 -7.40 -49.81
N LEU A 141 -20.67 -6.82 -50.48
CA LEU A 141 -20.85 -6.07 -51.71
C LEU A 141 -21.06 -7.10 -52.83
N ASN A 142 -22.21 -7.75 -52.83
CA ASN A 142 -22.70 -8.52 -53.96
C ASN A 142 -23.58 -7.60 -54.81
N LEU A 143 -22.97 -6.97 -55.81
CA LEU A 143 -23.64 -6.56 -57.05
C LEU A 143 -22.63 -6.39 -58.19
#